data_AF-A0A8T4VX61-F1
#
_entry.id   AF-A0A8T4VX61-F1
#
_cell.length_a   1.000
_cell.length_b   1.000
_cell.length_c   1.000
_cell.angle_alpha   90.00
_cell.angle_beta   90.00
_cell.angle_gamma   90.00
#
_symmetry.space_group_name_H-M   'P 1'
#
loop_
_entity.id
_entity.type
_entity.pdbx_description
1 polymer ?
#
loop_
_entity_poly.entity_id
_entity_poly.type
_entity_poly.pdbx_seq_one_letter_code
_entity_poly.pdbx_strand_id
1 'polypeptide(L)'
;DEGKKVTDIKMLKNKVKTFVDTGECFESKAIIGADGIWSVTRKKAGLEPSQKQFAVSLFNEYLTDEQVIDQYFSTKRYGHLHLKLNGLAGYGWVFSKRKHINIGIGEMTPYQALSKPKKLKPIFQEYVRLLKKERIIPETIQPNTIRGAALPTRPIPKTYGDRVLLCGDAAGLINPITGEGIHYAMYSGRIAANILHRALKKNNASNAFLSSYEKQWKQVFGKDITLFLQATKQWEKNDFKYFDLLKKDEQLADMLLEIMMGNKSAHEYKYKILKRILYVKVKGSS
;
A
#
# COMPACT_ATOMS: atom_id res chain seq x y z
N ASP A 1 15.25 2.44 21.90
CA ASP A 1 15.76 1.10 21.49
C ASP A 1 15.57 0.89 20.00
N GLU A 2 16.51 1.38 19.18
CA GLU A 2 16.60 0.98 17.77
C GLU A 2 17.53 -0.23 17.63
N GLY A 3 17.42 -0.99 16.55
CA GLY A 3 18.34 -2.10 16.23
C GLY A 3 18.03 -3.47 16.84
N LYS A 4 16.90 -3.64 17.55
CA LYS A 4 16.46 -4.95 18.09
C LYS A 4 15.36 -5.55 17.22
N LYS A 5 15.57 -6.74 16.66
CA LYS A 5 14.57 -7.42 15.82
C LYS A 5 13.76 -8.41 16.64
N VAL A 6 12.43 -8.32 16.58
CA VAL A 6 11.54 -9.31 17.21
C VAL A 6 11.66 -10.66 16.51
N THR A 7 11.94 -11.71 17.29
CA THR A 7 12.13 -13.09 16.80
C THR A 7 10.99 -14.02 17.23
N ASP A 8 10.42 -13.79 18.42
CA ASP A 8 9.31 -14.58 18.95
C ASP A 8 8.39 -13.75 19.86
N ILE A 9 7.13 -14.16 19.94
CA ILE A 9 6.12 -13.57 20.82
C ILE A 9 5.32 -14.69 21.46
N LYS A 10 5.16 -14.64 22.78
CA LYS A 10 4.29 -15.56 23.53
C LYS A 10 3.12 -14.78 24.14
N MET A 11 1.92 -15.08 23.66
CA MET A 11 0.67 -14.55 24.20
C MET A 11 0.27 -15.40 25.42
N LEU A 12 0.40 -14.85 26.63
CA LEU A 12 0.01 -15.51 27.87
C LEU A 12 -1.29 -14.91 28.41
N LYS A 13 -1.96 -15.62 29.33
CA LYS A 13 -3.25 -15.20 29.90
C LYS A 13 -3.24 -13.76 30.44
N ASN A 14 -2.15 -13.35 31.09
CA ASN A 14 -2.04 -12.07 31.80
C ASN A 14 -1.04 -11.07 31.18
N LYS A 15 -0.22 -11.50 30.22
CA LYS A 15 0.87 -10.70 29.65
C LYS A 15 1.28 -11.22 28.28
N VAL A 16 2.07 -10.41 27.57
CA VAL A 16 2.75 -10.76 26.34
C VAL A 16 4.25 -10.72 26.62
N LYS A 17 4.97 -11.77 26.21
CA LYS A 17 6.43 -11.79 26.21
C LYS A 17 6.93 -11.62 24.78
N THR A 18 7.79 -10.64 24.55
CA THR A 18 8.40 -10.36 23.24
C THR A 18 9.90 -10.61 23.33
N PHE A 19 10.39 -11.54 22.51
CA PHE A 19 11.79 -11.91 22.43
C PHE A 19 12.42 -11.24 21.22
N VAL A 20 13.64 -10.73 21.41
CA VAL A 20 14.42 -10.09 20.36
C VAL A 20 15.71 -10.87 20.08
N ASP A 21 16.34 -10.57 18.95
CA ASP A 21 17.59 -11.21 18.48
C ASP A 21 18.80 -11.00 19.40
N THR A 22 18.79 -9.96 20.24
CA THR A 22 19.80 -9.73 21.29
C THR A 22 19.68 -10.68 22.48
N GLY A 23 18.64 -11.53 22.52
CA GLY A 23 18.34 -12.44 23.65
C GLY A 23 17.51 -11.80 24.76
N GLU A 24 17.25 -10.49 24.71
CA GLU A 24 16.39 -9.80 25.66
C GLU A 24 14.92 -10.23 25.53
N CYS A 25 14.18 -10.11 26.64
CA CYS A 25 12.75 -10.37 26.70
C CYS A 25 12.02 -9.17 27.33
N PHE A 26 11.06 -8.62 26.61
CA PHE A 26 10.18 -7.56 27.10
C PHE A 26 8.83 -8.13 27.52
N GLU A 27 8.34 -7.72 28.69
CA GLU A 27 6.99 -8.03 29.15
C GLU A 27 6.06 -6.84 28.96
N SER A 28 4.85 -7.09 28.45
CA SER A 28 3.82 -6.08 28.28
C SER A 28 2.43 -6.64 28.57
N LYS A 29 1.44 -5.78 28.80
CA LYS A 29 0.04 -6.21 28.98
C LYS A 29 -0.61 -6.60 27.64
N ALA A 30 -0.13 -6.02 26.55
CA ALA A 30 -0.62 -6.21 25.18
C ALA A 30 0.39 -5.65 24.17
N ILE A 31 0.26 -6.05 22.90
CA ILE A 31 1.15 -5.66 21.80
C ILE A 31 0.36 -5.16 20.58
N ILE A 32 0.93 -4.19 19.86
CA ILE A 32 0.47 -3.77 18.54
C ILE A 32 1.49 -4.27 17.51
N GLY A 33 1.07 -5.17 16.62
CA GLY A 33 1.88 -5.60 15.48
C GLY A 33 1.84 -4.56 14.37
N ALA A 34 2.96 -3.86 14.20
CA ALA A 34 3.24 -2.91 13.12
C ALA A 34 4.48 -3.35 12.30
N ASP A 35 4.76 -4.65 12.30
CA ASP A 35 5.97 -5.32 11.80
C ASP A 35 5.85 -5.76 10.33
N GLY A 36 5.04 -5.05 9.55
CA GLY A 36 4.99 -5.18 8.09
C GLY A 36 4.34 -6.46 7.57
N ILE A 37 4.52 -6.70 6.26
CA ILE A 37 3.91 -7.85 5.58
C ILE A 37 4.39 -9.20 6.13
N TRP A 38 5.61 -9.27 6.65
CA TRP A 38 6.21 -10.48 7.23
C TRP A 38 6.02 -10.57 8.75
N SER A 39 4.95 -9.96 9.26
CA SER A 39 4.64 -9.83 10.69
C SER A 39 4.83 -11.12 11.49
N VAL A 40 5.82 -11.09 12.41
CA VAL A 40 6.04 -12.10 13.44
C VAL A 40 4.87 -12.08 14.43
N THR A 41 4.37 -10.88 14.74
CA THR A 41 3.23 -10.66 15.65
C THR A 41 1.98 -11.38 15.16
N ARG A 42 1.63 -11.20 13.89
CA ARG A 42 0.47 -11.88 13.27
C ARG A 42 0.61 -13.39 13.32
N LYS A 43 1.79 -13.90 12.95
CA LYS A 43 2.08 -15.34 12.98
C LYS A 43 1.92 -15.92 14.38
N LYS A 44 2.51 -15.27 15.39
CA LYS A 44 2.50 -15.76 16.77
C LYS A 44 1.17 -15.56 17.49
N ALA A 45 0.35 -14.61 17.03
CA ALA A 45 -1.03 -14.45 17.46
C ALA A 45 -2.00 -15.49 16.85
N GLY A 46 -1.56 -16.33 15.90
CA GLY A 46 -2.44 -17.26 15.20
C GLY A 46 -3.44 -16.56 14.26
N LEU A 47 -3.09 -15.38 13.76
CA LEU A 47 -3.94 -14.54 12.90
C LEU A 47 -3.50 -14.56 11.43
N GLU A 48 -2.74 -15.57 11.03
CA GLU A 48 -2.32 -15.72 9.63
C GLU A 48 -3.52 -16.08 8.73
N PRO A 49 -3.65 -15.48 7.54
CA PRO A 49 -4.65 -15.90 6.59
C PRO A 49 -4.35 -17.31 6.07
N SER A 50 -5.39 -18.04 5.67
CA SER A 50 -5.26 -19.39 5.07
C SER A 50 -4.46 -19.37 3.76
N GLN A 51 -4.54 -18.27 3.01
CA GLN A 51 -3.76 -18.04 1.80
C GLN A 51 -3.06 -16.69 1.89
N LYS A 52 -1.74 -16.69 1.70
CA LYS A 52 -0.94 -15.46 1.60
C LYS A 52 -1.02 -14.93 0.19
N GLN A 53 -1.40 -13.68 0.04
CA GLN A 53 -1.41 -13.00 -1.25
C GLN A 53 -0.72 -11.65 -1.16
N PHE A 54 0.26 -11.46 -2.03
CA PHE A 54 1.03 -10.23 -2.09
C PHE A 54 1.36 -9.83 -3.52
N ALA A 55 1.34 -8.53 -3.76
CA ALA A 55 1.86 -7.90 -4.95
C ALA A 55 3.38 -7.73 -4.81
N VAL A 56 4.07 -7.48 -5.91
CA VAL A 56 5.53 -7.31 -5.93
C VAL A 56 5.88 -6.00 -6.62
N SER A 57 6.84 -5.29 -6.04
CA SER A 57 7.42 -4.10 -6.63
C SER A 57 8.93 -4.22 -6.77
N LEU A 58 9.49 -3.53 -7.76
CA LEU A 58 10.92 -3.29 -7.90
C LEU A 58 11.18 -1.79 -7.96
N PHE A 59 12.20 -1.31 -7.28
CA PHE A 59 12.53 0.11 -7.27
C PHE A 59 14.00 0.37 -7.00
N ASN A 60 14.42 1.60 -7.30
CA ASN A 60 15.72 2.17 -6.98
C ASN A 60 15.57 3.59 -6.47
N GLU A 61 16.50 3.99 -5.60
CA GLU A 61 16.73 5.39 -5.25
C GLU A 61 18.00 5.86 -5.95
N TYR A 62 17.86 6.82 -6.85
CA TYR A 62 18.96 7.41 -7.60
C TYR A 62 19.34 8.73 -6.96
N LEU A 63 20.56 8.80 -6.39
CA LEU A 63 21.08 10.04 -5.82
C LEU A 63 21.32 11.07 -6.92
N THR A 64 20.94 12.30 -6.66
CA THR A 64 21.17 13.43 -7.56
C THR A 64 21.04 14.75 -6.80
N ASP A 65 21.49 15.84 -7.40
CA ASP A 65 21.51 17.16 -6.78
C ASP A 65 20.14 17.83 -6.84
N GLU A 66 19.87 18.69 -5.85
CA GLU A 66 18.60 19.41 -5.76
C GLU A 66 18.33 20.30 -6.98
N GLN A 67 19.38 20.86 -7.59
CA GLN A 67 19.28 21.63 -8.85
C GLN A 67 18.79 20.77 -10.02
N VAL A 68 19.24 19.52 -10.11
CA VAL A 68 18.78 18.56 -11.12
C VAL A 68 17.32 18.18 -10.85
N ILE A 69 16.95 18.00 -9.59
CA ILE A 69 15.55 17.77 -9.23
C ILE A 69 14.66 18.95 -9.63
N ASP A 70 15.07 20.19 -9.35
CA ASP A 70 14.34 21.39 -9.74
C ASP A 70 14.18 21.49 -11.26
N GLN A 71 15.24 21.17 -12.02
CA GLN A 71 15.22 21.20 -13.48
C GLN A 71 14.22 20.20 -14.09
N TYR A 72 14.16 18.97 -13.56
CA TYR A 72 13.33 17.90 -14.14
C TYR A 72 11.92 17.81 -13.54
N PHE A 73 11.73 18.21 -12.28
CA PHE A 73 10.48 18.01 -11.53
C PHE A 73 9.88 19.30 -10.97
N SER A 74 10.47 20.46 -11.27
CA SER A 74 10.16 21.77 -10.69
C SER A 74 10.32 21.85 -9.17
N THR A 75 10.28 23.07 -8.63
CA THR A 75 10.24 23.32 -7.19
C THR A 75 8.97 22.78 -6.51
N LYS A 76 7.92 22.45 -7.29
CA LYS A 76 6.70 21.77 -6.80
C LYS A 76 6.86 20.26 -6.64
N ARG A 77 7.98 19.68 -7.10
CA ARG A 77 8.32 18.24 -6.94
C ARG A 77 7.27 17.31 -7.57
N TYR A 78 7.01 17.50 -8.86
CA TYR A 78 6.07 16.65 -9.59
C TYR A 78 6.50 15.18 -9.58
N GLY A 79 5.52 14.29 -9.46
CA GLY A 79 5.71 12.86 -9.63
C GLY A 79 5.11 12.39 -10.96
N HIS A 80 5.69 11.35 -11.55
CA HIS A 80 5.14 10.70 -12.73
C HIS A 80 4.56 9.34 -12.35
N LEU A 81 3.38 9.05 -12.90
CA LEU A 81 2.78 7.72 -12.90
C LEU A 81 2.63 7.26 -14.35
N HIS A 82 3.24 6.13 -14.68
CA HIS A 82 3.24 5.56 -16.03
C HIS A 82 2.48 4.25 -16.04
N LEU A 83 1.41 4.23 -16.82
CA LEU A 83 0.47 3.12 -16.92
C LEU A 83 0.74 2.35 -18.22
N LYS A 84 0.26 1.11 -18.31
CA LYS A 84 0.45 0.24 -19.50
C LYS A 84 1.94 -0.02 -19.81
N LEU A 85 2.77 -0.22 -18.78
CA LEU A 85 4.19 -0.47 -18.94
C LEU A 85 4.46 -1.92 -19.38
N ASN A 86 4.64 -2.17 -20.68
CA ASN A 86 5.00 -3.48 -21.24
C ASN A 86 4.16 -4.66 -20.70
N GLY A 87 2.84 -4.47 -20.61
CA GLY A 87 1.90 -5.49 -20.14
C GLY A 87 1.96 -5.78 -18.63
N LEU A 88 2.64 -4.96 -17.82
CA LEU A 88 2.59 -4.98 -16.36
C LEU A 88 1.15 -4.68 -15.87
N ALA A 89 0.58 -5.53 -15.02
CA ALA A 89 -0.74 -5.28 -14.43
C ALA A 89 -0.57 -4.40 -13.18
N GLY A 90 -0.18 -3.16 -13.44
CA GLY A 90 0.13 -2.15 -12.44
C GLY A 90 0.74 -0.92 -13.12
N TYR A 91 1.74 -0.32 -12.50
CA TYR A 91 2.28 0.96 -12.97
C TYR A 91 3.76 1.14 -12.65
N GLY A 92 4.41 2.01 -13.41
CA GLY A 92 5.71 2.58 -13.09
C GLY A 92 5.54 3.94 -12.43
N TRP A 93 6.46 4.32 -11.55
CA TRP A 93 6.48 5.66 -10.96
C TRP A 93 7.86 6.30 -11.04
N VAL A 94 7.87 7.63 -10.95
CA VAL A 94 9.05 8.46 -10.74
C VAL A 94 8.68 9.51 -9.70
N PHE A 95 9.20 9.39 -8.49
CA PHE A 95 8.95 10.32 -7.40
C PHE A 95 10.23 11.07 -7.05
N SER A 96 10.23 12.38 -7.28
CA SER A 96 11.31 13.25 -6.85
C SER A 96 11.27 13.44 -5.33
N LYS A 97 12.39 13.22 -4.67
CA LYS A 97 12.67 13.66 -3.30
C LYS A 97 13.78 14.72 -3.37
N ARG A 98 14.16 15.26 -2.21
CA ARG A 98 15.10 16.39 -2.15
C ARG A 98 16.47 16.12 -2.77
N LYS A 99 17.03 14.92 -2.57
CA LYS A 99 18.37 14.53 -3.04
C LYS A 99 18.39 13.21 -3.82
N HIS A 100 17.20 12.76 -4.24
CA HIS A 100 17.09 11.50 -4.94
C HIS A 100 15.80 11.38 -5.74
N ILE A 101 15.86 10.59 -6.80
CA ILE A 101 14.72 10.19 -7.60
C ILE A 101 14.43 8.73 -7.24
N ASN A 102 13.21 8.46 -6.76
CA ASN A 102 12.74 7.10 -6.56
C ASN A 102 12.00 6.63 -7.81
N ILE A 103 12.53 5.62 -8.48
CA ILE A 103 11.95 5.05 -9.70
C ILE A 103 11.61 3.60 -9.40
N GLY A 104 10.39 3.19 -9.74
CA GLY A 104 9.99 1.81 -9.56
C GLY A 104 8.85 1.38 -10.45
N ILE A 105 8.56 0.08 -10.38
CA ILE A 105 7.43 -0.57 -11.02
C ILE A 105 6.75 -1.50 -10.02
N GLY A 106 5.43 -1.63 -10.14
CA GLY A 106 4.63 -2.51 -9.31
C GLY A 106 3.75 -3.43 -10.14
N GLU A 107 3.81 -4.73 -9.87
CA GLU A 107 2.87 -5.74 -10.37
C GLU A 107 1.82 -5.96 -9.27
N MET A 108 0.62 -5.40 -9.48
CA MET A 108 -0.44 -5.35 -8.47
C MET A 108 -1.31 -6.60 -8.46
N THR A 109 -1.28 -7.40 -9.54
CA THR A 109 -1.84 -8.75 -9.50
C THR A 109 -1.08 -9.57 -8.45
N PRO A 110 -1.76 -10.19 -7.47
CA PRO A 110 -1.08 -10.99 -6.45
C PRO A 110 -0.20 -12.07 -7.09
N TYR A 111 1.01 -12.25 -6.60
CA TYR A 111 1.98 -13.20 -7.12
C TYR A 111 1.41 -14.62 -7.24
N GLN A 112 0.61 -15.03 -6.26
CA GLN A 112 -0.05 -16.33 -6.20
C GLN A 112 -1.19 -16.49 -7.21
N ALA A 113 -1.72 -15.39 -7.77
CA ALA A 113 -2.75 -15.42 -8.81
C ALA A 113 -2.16 -15.48 -10.23
N LEU A 114 -0.84 -15.28 -10.38
CA LEU A 114 -0.18 -15.30 -11.67
C LEU A 114 0.06 -16.73 -12.14
N SER A 115 -0.52 -17.12 -13.29
CA SER A 115 -0.20 -18.42 -13.93
C SER A 115 1.26 -18.52 -14.37
N LYS A 116 1.87 -17.38 -14.75
CA LYS A 116 3.29 -17.27 -15.08
C LYS A 116 3.83 -15.90 -14.62
N PRO A 117 4.61 -15.83 -13.52
CA PRO A 117 5.18 -14.58 -13.07
C PRO A 117 6.09 -13.94 -14.11
N LYS A 118 5.94 -12.63 -14.33
CA LYS A 118 6.78 -11.86 -15.26
C LYS A 118 8.17 -11.65 -14.66
N LYS A 119 9.19 -11.60 -15.53
CA LYS A 119 10.53 -11.15 -15.13
C LYS A 119 10.50 -9.63 -14.99
N LEU A 120 10.30 -9.15 -13.76
CA LEU A 120 10.15 -7.71 -13.49
C LEU A 120 11.44 -6.91 -13.73
N LYS A 121 12.62 -7.51 -13.53
CA LYS A 121 13.91 -6.81 -13.69
C LYS A 121 14.12 -6.28 -15.12
N PRO A 122 13.96 -7.08 -16.19
CA PRO A 122 13.99 -6.56 -17.56
C PRO A 122 12.97 -5.45 -17.83
N ILE A 123 11.75 -5.57 -17.31
CA ILE A 123 10.71 -4.52 -17.47
C ILE A 123 11.15 -3.22 -16.80
N PHE A 124 11.72 -3.31 -15.59
CA PHE A 124 12.24 -2.15 -14.87
C PHE A 124 13.42 -1.50 -15.59
N GLN A 125 14.36 -2.30 -16.11
CA GLN A 125 15.51 -1.79 -16.86
C GLN A 125 15.09 -1.06 -18.13
N GLU A 126 14.13 -1.65 -18.87
CA GLU A 126 13.56 -1.03 -20.06
C GLU A 126 12.81 0.26 -19.72
N TYR A 127 12.06 0.27 -18.62
CA TYR A 127 11.38 1.46 -18.13
C TYR A 127 12.36 2.61 -17.85
N VAL A 128 13.45 2.35 -17.12
CA VAL A 128 14.48 3.36 -16.85
C VAL A 128 15.12 3.86 -18.16
N ARG A 129 15.36 2.95 -19.13
CA ARG A 129 15.89 3.32 -20.45
C ARG A 129 14.94 4.27 -21.20
N LEU A 130 13.64 3.98 -21.19
CA LEU A 130 12.62 4.82 -21.79
C LEU A 130 12.52 6.19 -21.11
N LEU A 131 12.54 6.23 -19.78
CA LEU A 131 12.52 7.50 -19.03
C LEU A 131 13.70 8.41 -19.39
N LYS A 132 14.91 7.85 -19.59
CA LYS A 132 16.08 8.60 -20.07
C LYS A 132 15.87 9.11 -21.49
N LYS A 133 15.43 8.24 -22.40
CA LYS A 133 15.19 8.56 -23.81
C LYS A 133 14.18 9.72 -23.95
N GLU A 134 13.10 9.68 -23.19
CA GLU A 134 12.05 10.70 -23.19
C GLU A 134 12.40 11.92 -22.31
N ARG A 135 13.62 11.98 -21.76
CA ARG A 135 14.12 13.07 -20.91
C ARG A 135 13.25 13.37 -19.68
N ILE A 136 12.54 12.36 -19.18
CA ILE A 136 11.77 12.43 -17.92
C ILE A 136 12.72 12.38 -16.71
N ILE A 137 13.85 11.72 -16.86
CA ILE A 137 14.92 11.66 -15.86
C ILE A 137 16.26 12.00 -16.50
N PRO A 138 17.27 12.46 -15.73
CA PRO A 138 18.59 12.76 -16.26
C PRO A 138 19.27 11.53 -16.85
N GLU A 139 19.95 11.69 -17.99
CA GLU A 139 20.76 10.62 -18.59
C GLU A 139 21.91 10.18 -17.67
N THR A 140 22.41 11.13 -16.86
CA THR A 140 23.54 10.99 -15.94
C THR A 140 23.25 10.14 -14.71
N ILE A 141 21.99 9.76 -14.44
CA ILE A 141 21.70 8.90 -13.29
C ILE A 141 22.39 7.54 -13.47
N GLN A 142 23.12 7.13 -12.44
CA GLN A 142 23.91 5.90 -12.45
C GLN A 142 23.07 4.69 -12.06
N PRO A 143 23.33 3.50 -12.62
CA PRO A 143 22.71 2.27 -12.14
C PRO A 143 22.92 2.09 -10.64
N ASN A 144 21.88 1.65 -9.95
CA ASN A 144 21.92 1.33 -8.53
C ASN A 144 21.31 -0.05 -8.28
N THR A 145 21.55 -0.61 -7.09
CA THR A 145 21.06 -1.92 -6.67
C THR A 145 19.54 -1.95 -6.59
N ILE A 146 18.92 -2.62 -7.56
CA ILE A 146 17.46 -2.84 -7.63
C ILE A 146 16.98 -3.54 -6.38
N ARG A 147 16.07 -2.89 -5.67
CA ARG A 147 15.39 -3.43 -4.49
C ARG A 147 14.02 -3.96 -4.86
N GLY A 148 13.54 -4.92 -4.10
CA GLY A 148 12.19 -5.47 -4.23
C GLY A 148 11.41 -5.38 -2.92
N ALA A 149 10.11 -5.16 -3.00
CA ALA A 149 9.22 -5.21 -1.85
C ALA A 149 7.94 -5.99 -2.18
N ALA A 150 7.49 -6.77 -1.21
CA ALA A 150 6.17 -7.42 -1.25
C ALA A 150 5.15 -6.50 -0.57
N LEU A 151 3.98 -6.37 -1.18
CA LEU A 151 2.89 -5.56 -0.65
C LEU A 151 1.68 -6.46 -0.36
N PRO A 152 1.00 -6.33 0.79
CA PRO A 152 -0.26 -7.02 0.97
C PRO A 152 -1.25 -6.57 -0.10
N THR A 153 -2.23 -7.41 -0.43
CA THR A 153 -3.23 -7.08 -1.47
C THR A 153 -4.64 -6.99 -0.92
N ARG A 154 -4.81 -7.24 0.38
CA ARG A 154 -6.09 -7.14 1.10
C ARG A 154 -5.88 -7.24 2.61
N PRO A 155 -6.87 -6.80 3.41
CA PRO A 155 -6.90 -7.06 4.83
C PRO A 155 -6.95 -8.55 5.16
N ILE A 156 -6.31 -8.94 6.27
CA ILE A 156 -6.47 -10.29 6.83
C ILE A 156 -7.87 -10.47 7.42
N PRO A 157 -8.35 -11.73 7.60
CA PRO A 157 -9.71 -11.98 8.09
C PRO A 157 -10.04 -11.39 9.46
N LYS A 158 -9.03 -11.27 10.34
CA LYS A 158 -9.19 -10.75 11.69
C LYS A 158 -7.95 -9.95 12.11
N THR A 159 -8.12 -8.68 12.47
CA THR A 159 -7.01 -7.75 12.78
C THR A 159 -6.76 -7.57 14.28
N TYR A 160 -7.29 -8.46 15.12
CA TYR A 160 -7.20 -8.40 16.57
C TYR A 160 -7.28 -9.80 17.20
N GLY A 161 -6.79 -9.92 18.42
CA GLY A 161 -6.90 -11.12 19.26
C GLY A 161 -6.79 -10.75 20.73
N ASP A 162 -6.67 -11.74 21.60
CA ASP A 162 -6.38 -11.48 23.02
C ASP A 162 -5.03 -10.81 23.15
N ARG A 163 -5.01 -9.60 23.75
CA ARG A 163 -3.82 -8.79 23.99
C ARG A 163 -3.05 -8.37 22.74
N VAL A 164 -3.65 -8.45 21.56
CA VAL A 164 -2.97 -8.14 20.29
C VAL A 164 -3.88 -7.38 19.33
N LEU A 165 -3.33 -6.33 18.73
CA LEU A 165 -3.89 -5.62 17.58
C LEU A 165 -2.87 -5.64 16.43
N LEU A 166 -3.33 -5.66 15.18
CA LEU A 166 -2.47 -5.58 14.00
C LEU A 166 -2.84 -4.33 13.20
N CYS A 167 -1.85 -3.54 12.77
CA CYS A 167 -2.07 -2.33 11.97
C CYS A 167 -1.16 -2.29 10.74
N GLY A 168 -1.47 -1.38 9.80
CA GLY A 168 -0.77 -1.25 8.52
C GLY A 168 -0.66 -2.58 7.78
N ASP A 169 0.51 -2.83 7.19
CA ASP A 169 0.80 -4.04 6.42
C ASP A 169 0.71 -5.33 7.24
N ALA A 170 0.93 -5.28 8.56
CA ALA A 170 0.75 -6.44 9.42
C ALA A 170 -0.72 -6.91 9.44
N ALA A 171 -1.67 -5.99 9.27
CA ALA A 171 -3.08 -6.29 9.08
C ALA A 171 -3.52 -6.34 7.60
N GLY A 172 -2.61 -6.13 6.66
CA GLY A 172 -2.91 -6.04 5.23
C GLY A 172 -3.72 -4.79 4.83
N LEU A 173 -3.62 -3.71 5.61
CA LEU A 173 -4.36 -2.47 5.38
C LEU A 173 -3.60 -1.56 4.42
N ILE A 174 -4.06 -1.56 3.16
CA ILE A 174 -3.44 -0.88 2.01
C ILE A 174 -4.53 -0.60 0.96
N ASN A 175 -4.31 0.36 0.08
CA ASN A 175 -5.09 0.50 -1.14
C ASN A 175 -4.64 -0.57 -2.17
N PRO A 176 -5.50 -1.53 -2.56
CA PRO A 176 -5.10 -2.64 -3.42
C PRO A 176 -4.93 -2.25 -4.90
N ILE A 177 -5.34 -1.05 -5.31
CA ILE A 177 -5.12 -0.54 -6.68
C ILE A 177 -3.78 0.19 -6.75
N THR A 178 -3.53 1.07 -5.80
CA THR A 178 -2.35 1.95 -5.84
C THR A 178 -1.16 1.38 -5.09
N GLY A 179 -1.35 0.45 -4.15
CA GLY A 179 -0.30 0.03 -3.23
C GLY A 179 0.06 1.08 -2.17
N GLU A 180 -0.74 2.15 -2.03
CA GLU A 180 -0.56 3.15 -0.97
C GLU A 180 -0.96 2.55 0.38
N GLY A 181 -0.02 2.54 1.33
CA GLY A 181 -0.22 1.95 2.66
C GLY A 181 0.11 2.86 3.83
N ILE A 182 0.74 4.03 3.60
CA ILE A 182 1.20 4.92 4.66
C ILE A 182 0.00 5.55 5.37
N HIS A 183 -0.97 6.06 4.61
CA HIS A 183 -2.21 6.61 5.13
C HIS A 183 -2.93 5.57 6.00
N TYR A 184 -3.10 4.35 5.50
CA TYR A 184 -3.74 3.25 6.23
C TYR A 184 -2.97 2.83 7.48
N ALA A 185 -1.64 2.75 7.41
CA ALA A 185 -0.79 2.45 8.56
C ALA A 185 -0.92 3.50 9.65
N MET A 186 -0.88 4.79 9.29
CA MET A 186 -1.02 5.91 10.24
C MET A 186 -2.41 5.92 10.89
N TYR A 187 -3.47 5.81 10.10
CA TYR A 187 -4.83 5.79 10.63
C TYR A 187 -5.10 4.56 11.50
N SER A 188 -4.74 3.36 11.02
CA SER A 188 -4.95 2.13 11.78
C SER A 188 -4.10 2.09 13.05
N GLY A 189 -2.85 2.56 13.02
CA GLY A 189 -2.01 2.71 14.20
C GLY A 189 -2.63 3.64 15.25
N ARG A 190 -3.16 4.80 14.83
CA ARG A 190 -3.87 5.73 15.72
C ARG A 190 -5.10 5.10 16.37
N ILE A 191 -5.92 4.39 15.58
CA ILE A 191 -7.10 3.68 16.12
C ILE A 191 -6.64 2.59 17.10
N ALA A 192 -5.63 1.79 16.74
CA ALA A 192 -5.10 0.73 17.59
C ALA A 192 -4.61 1.26 18.94
N ALA A 193 -3.83 2.36 18.93
CA ALA A 193 -3.36 3.03 20.14
C ALA A 193 -4.53 3.49 21.03
N ASN A 194 -5.56 4.12 20.46
CA ASN A 194 -6.73 4.59 21.20
C ASN A 194 -7.55 3.45 21.82
N ILE A 195 -7.68 2.33 21.11
CA ILE A 195 -8.38 1.13 21.61
C ILE A 195 -7.59 0.51 22.74
N LEU A 196 -6.28 0.35 22.54
CA LEU A 196 -5.43 -0.29 23.52
C LEU A 196 -5.28 0.56 24.79
N HIS A 197 -5.19 1.88 24.67
CA HIS A 197 -5.25 2.79 25.82
C HIS A 197 -6.50 2.59 26.68
N ARG A 198 -7.67 2.50 26.05
CA ARG A 198 -8.94 2.21 26.75
C ARG A 198 -8.95 0.82 27.38
N ALA A 199 -8.40 -0.18 26.69
CA ALA A 199 -8.25 -1.53 27.21
C ALA A 199 -7.37 -1.56 28.46
N LEU A 200 -6.23 -0.85 28.44
CA LEU A 200 -5.29 -0.77 29.56
C LEU A 200 -5.91 -0.07 30.78
N LYS A 201 -6.64 1.05 30.57
CA LYS A 201 -7.38 1.73 31.65
C LYS A 201 -8.42 0.84 32.32
N LYS A 202 -9.09 -0.01 31.53
CA LYS A 202 -10.10 -0.96 32.02
C LYS A 202 -9.52 -2.31 32.45
N ASN A 203 -8.19 -2.46 32.37
CA ASN A 203 -7.48 -3.74 32.55
C ASN A 203 -8.09 -4.90 31.76
N ASN A 204 -8.63 -4.62 30.57
CA ASN A 204 -9.36 -5.56 29.72
C ASN A 204 -8.84 -5.50 28.29
N ALA A 205 -7.81 -6.30 28.00
CA ALA A 205 -7.26 -6.50 26.66
C ALA A 205 -7.76 -7.82 26.04
N SER A 206 -9.00 -8.21 26.32
CA SER A 206 -9.61 -9.42 25.76
C SER A 206 -9.95 -9.26 24.28
N ASN A 207 -10.11 -10.39 23.60
CA ASN A 207 -10.62 -10.51 22.23
C ASN A 207 -11.89 -9.67 22.02
N ALA A 208 -12.85 -9.80 22.94
CA ALA A 208 -14.14 -9.14 22.85
C ALA A 208 -13.99 -7.62 22.92
N PHE A 209 -13.16 -7.11 23.84
CA PHE A 209 -12.92 -5.68 23.98
C PHE A 209 -12.19 -5.10 22.76
N LEU A 210 -11.14 -5.80 22.32
CA LEU A 210 -10.28 -5.38 21.21
C LEU A 210 -10.98 -5.49 19.84
N SER A 211 -12.08 -6.23 19.73
CA SER A 211 -12.90 -6.30 18.49
C SER A 211 -13.40 -4.94 18.00
N SER A 212 -13.53 -3.96 18.90
CA SER A 212 -13.91 -2.60 18.57
C SER A 212 -12.90 -1.87 17.67
N TYR A 213 -11.64 -2.30 17.67
CA TYR A 213 -10.61 -1.81 16.75
C TYR A 213 -10.98 -2.09 15.30
N GLU A 214 -11.35 -3.34 15.00
CA GLU A 214 -11.66 -3.75 13.64
C GLU A 214 -12.90 -3.04 13.10
N LYS A 215 -13.92 -2.90 13.95
CA LYS A 215 -15.13 -2.15 13.62
C LYS A 215 -14.82 -0.70 13.26
N GLN A 216 -13.93 -0.03 14.00
CA GLN A 216 -13.60 1.38 13.79
C GLN A 216 -12.82 1.61 12.50
N TRP A 217 -11.77 0.84 12.21
CA TRP A 217 -11.06 1.05 10.95
C TRP A 217 -11.93 0.70 9.74
N LYS A 218 -12.81 -0.33 9.86
CA LYS A 218 -13.77 -0.66 8.81
C LYS A 218 -14.76 0.48 8.54
N GLN A 219 -15.17 1.21 9.57
CA GLN A 219 -16.02 2.40 9.44
C GLN A 219 -15.31 3.55 8.73
N VAL A 220 -14.03 3.78 9.02
CA VAL A 220 -13.27 4.90 8.44
C VAL A 220 -12.94 4.66 6.96
N PHE A 221 -12.40 3.49 6.61
CA PHE A 221 -11.91 3.24 5.25
C PHE A 221 -12.18 1.82 4.71
N GLY A 222 -12.86 0.96 5.47
CA GLY A 222 -13.14 -0.43 5.04
C GLY A 222 -14.04 -0.53 3.82
N LYS A 223 -14.99 0.40 3.67
CA LYS A 223 -15.85 0.49 2.48
C LYS A 223 -15.05 0.84 1.23
N ASP A 224 -14.04 1.70 1.35
CA ASP A 224 -13.15 2.08 0.24
C ASP A 224 -12.27 0.90 -0.17
N ILE A 225 -11.63 0.23 0.79
CA ILE A 225 -10.85 -0.99 0.51
C ILE A 225 -11.71 -2.04 -0.21
N THR A 226 -12.96 -2.24 0.24
CA THR A 226 -13.87 -3.21 -0.39
C THR A 226 -14.17 -2.83 -1.84
N LEU A 227 -14.44 -1.55 -2.11
CA LEU A 227 -14.67 -1.06 -3.47
C LEU A 227 -13.43 -1.21 -4.35
N PHE A 228 -12.25 -0.92 -3.82
CA PHE A 228 -10.99 -1.10 -4.54
C PHE A 228 -10.71 -2.57 -4.86
N LEU A 229 -10.95 -3.49 -3.93
CA LEU A 229 -10.84 -4.94 -4.17
C LEU A 229 -11.81 -5.45 -5.24
N GLN A 230 -13.00 -4.85 -5.35
CA GLN A 230 -13.94 -5.17 -6.42
C GLN A 230 -13.45 -4.63 -7.77
N ALA A 231 -12.87 -3.43 -7.76
CA ALA A 231 -12.33 -2.81 -8.96
C ALA A 231 -11.12 -3.57 -9.51
N THR A 232 -10.20 -4.08 -8.67
CA THR A 232 -9.06 -4.88 -9.14
C THR A 232 -9.46 -6.15 -9.89
N LYS A 233 -10.57 -6.81 -9.51
CA LYS A 233 -11.12 -7.95 -10.25
C LYS A 233 -11.65 -7.59 -11.65
N GLN A 234 -12.03 -6.33 -11.85
CA GLN A 234 -12.49 -5.83 -13.15
C GLN A 234 -11.34 -5.25 -13.98
N TRP A 235 -10.33 -4.69 -13.32
CA TRP A 235 -9.09 -4.16 -13.89
C TRP A 235 -8.49 -5.20 -14.84
N GLU A 236 -8.16 -6.39 -14.34
CA GLU A 236 -7.60 -7.50 -15.12
C GLU A 236 -8.42 -7.89 -16.38
N LYS A 237 -9.72 -7.57 -16.41
CA LYS A 237 -10.62 -7.86 -17.54
C LYS A 237 -10.81 -6.69 -18.52
N ASN A 238 -10.57 -5.44 -18.11
CA ASN A 238 -11.02 -4.24 -18.83
C ASN A 238 -10.01 -3.07 -18.85
N ASP A 239 -8.75 -3.29 -18.45
CA ASP A 239 -7.73 -2.26 -18.21
C ASP A 239 -7.68 -1.10 -19.19
N PHE A 240 -7.84 -1.38 -20.48
CA PHE A 240 -7.68 -0.36 -21.50
C PHE A 240 -8.84 0.64 -21.56
N LYS A 241 -10.06 0.22 -21.23
CA LYS A 241 -11.29 1.04 -21.43
C LYS A 241 -11.41 2.20 -20.43
N TYR A 242 -10.95 2.03 -19.19
CA TYR A 242 -11.07 3.09 -18.18
C TYR A 242 -10.03 4.19 -18.39
N PHE A 243 -8.81 3.86 -18.81
CA PHE A 243 -7.79 4.86 -19.13
C PHE A 243 -8.15 5.72 -20.33
N ASP A 244 -8.76 5.13 -21.35
CA ASP A 244 -9.17 5.89 -22.53
C ASP A 244 -10.30 6.87 -22.21
N LEU A 245 -11.12 6.58 -21.18
CA LEU A 245 -12.11 7.53 -20.67
C LEU A 245 -11.47 8.69 -19.90
N LEU A 246 -10.45 8.41 -19.08
CA LEU A 246 -9.74 9.46 -18.32
C LEU A 246 -9.04 10.46 -19.23
N LYS A 247 -8.48 9.99 -20.36
CA LYS A 247 -7.88 10.88 -21.37
C LYS A 247 -8.88 11.82 -22.04
N LYS A 248 -10.16 11.45 -22.07
CA LYS A 248 -11.22 12.22 -22.73
C LYS A 248 -11.87 13.24 -21.80
N ASP A 249 -11.57 13.20 -20.50
CA ASP A 249 -12.28 14.01 -19.51
C ASP A 249 -11.42 14.33 -18.27
N GLU A 250 -10.91 15.56 -18.21
CA GLU A 250 -10.07 16.05 -17.12
C GLU A 250 -10.77 15.99 -15.76
N GLN A 251 -12.07 16.32 -15.71
CA GLN A 251 -12.84 16.26 -14.46
C GLN A 251 -12.90 14.83 -13.90
N LEU A 252 -13.10 13.81 -14.75
CA LEU A 252 -13.06 12.43 -14.33
C LEU A 252 -11.65 12.02 -13.86
N ALA A 253 -10.61 12.49 -14.54
CA ALA A 253 -9.22 12.26 -14.13
C ALA A 253 -8.94 12.85 -12.73
N ASP A 254 -9.32 14.10 -12.49
CA ASP A 254 -9.16 14.77 -11.19
C ASP A 254 -9.91 14.03 -10.08
N MET A 255 -11.13 13.59 -10.36
CA MET A 255 -11.92 12.83 -9.38
C MET A 255 -11.22 11.52 -8.97
N LEU A 256 -10.61 10.81 -9.91
CA LEU A 256 -9.87 9.59 -9.59
C LEU A 256 -8.54 9.89 -8.91
N LEU A 257 -7.82 10.93 -9.31
CA LEU A 257 -6.57 11.35 -8.67
C LEU A 257 -6.80 11.69 -7.19
N GLU A 258 -7.85 12.45 -6.88
CA GLU A 258 -8.22 12.80 -5.51
C GLU A 258 -8.51 11.57 -4.64
N ILE A 259 -9.11 10.52 -5.22
CA ILE A 259 -9.35 9.25 -4.52
C ILE A 259 -8.04 8.47 -4.37
N MET A 260 -7.21 8.42 -5.41
CA MET A 260 -5.91 7.74 -5.38
C MET A 260 -4.95 8.36 -4.38
N MET A 261 -4.98 9.70 -4.23
CA MET A 261 -4.21 10.45 -3.25
C MET A 261 -4.77 10.34 -1.81
N GLY A 262 -5.96 9.74 -1.65
CA GLY A 262 -6.62 9.61 -0.34
C GLY A 262 -7.32 10.88 0.15
N ASN A 263 -7.43 11.93 -0.68
CA ASN A 263 -8.15 13.17 -0.35
C ASN A 263 -9.67 12.96 -0.29
N LYS A 264 -10.19 11.98 -1.03
CA LYS A 264 -11.63 11.68 -1.12
C LYS A 264 -11.92 10.20 -0.91
N SER A 265 -13.02 9.91 -0.22
CA SER A 265 -13.53 8.54 -0.10
C SER A 265 -14.08 8.04 -1.44
N ALA A 266 -13.60 6.87 -1.88
CA ALA A 266 -14.10 6.22 -3.09
C ALA A 266 -15.58 5.82 -2.95
N HIS A 267 -15.98 5.36 -1.76
CA HIS A 267 -17.34 4.94 -1.47
C HIS A 267 -18.33 6.09 -1.53
N GLU A 268 -17.97 7.26 -1.01
CA GLU A 268 -18.81 8.45 -1.05
C GLU A 268 -18.94 9.03 -2.47
N TYR A 269 -17.85 8.98 -3.25
CA TYR A 269 -17.80 9.56 -4.58
C TYR A 269 -18.22 8.61 -5.71
N LYS A 270 -18.45 7.32 -5.44
CA LYS A 270 -18.74 6.29 -6.46
C LYS A 270 -19.86 6.67 -7.43
N TYR A 271 -20.96 7.28 -6.95
CA TYR A 271 -22.07 7.66 -7.82
C TYR A 271 -21.76 8.88 -8.69
N LYS A 272 -20.96 9.82 -8.19
CA LYS A 272 -20.48 10.96 -8.99
C LYS A 272 -19.57 10.46 -10.10
N ILE A 273 -18.66 9.52 -9.80
CA ILE A 273 -17.77 8.90 -10.79
C ILE A 273 -18.58 8.16 -11.85
N LEU A 274 -19.54 7.32 -11.44
CA LEU A 274 -20.38 6.57 -12.38
C LEU A 274 -21.18 7.48 -13.31
N LYS A 275 -21.79 8.54 -12.76
CA LYS A 275 -22.49 9.56 -13.56
C LYS A 275 -21.55 10.22 -14.57
N ARG A 276 -20.33 10.57 -14.15
CA ARG A 276 -19.35 11.18 -15.05
C ARG A 276 -18.87 10.21 -16.14
N ILE A 277 -18.62 8.95 -15.80
CA ILE A 277 -18.29 7.90 -16.78
C ILE A 277 -19.39 7.76 -17.83
N LEU A 278 -20.67 7.73 -17.41
CA LEU A 278 -21.80 7.65 -18.35
C LEU A 278 -21.85 8.87 -19.27
N TYR A 279 -21.68 10.07 -18.72
CA TYR A 279 -21.62 11.31 -19.51
C TYR A 279 -20.51 11.27 -20.57
N VAL A 280 -19.29 10.89 -20.18
CA VAL A 280 -18.14 10.82 -21.11
C VAL A 280 -18.39 9.79 -22.22
N LYS A 281 -19.04 8.66 -21.90
CA LYS A 281 -19.40 7.65 -22.90
C LYS A 281 -20.41 8.18 -23.91
N VAL A 282 -21.45 8.89 -23.46
CA VAL A 282 -22.47 9.47 -24.36
C VAL A 282 -21.86 10.57 -25.23
N LYS A 283 -21.11 11.50 -24.64
CA LYS A 283 -20.47 12.61 -25.37
C LYS A 283 -19.39 12.13 -26.36
N GLY A 284 -18.70 11.03 -26.06
CA GLY A 284 -17.67 10.47 -26.93
C GLY A 284 -18.19 9.59 -28.06
N SER A 285 -19.52 9.42 -28.18
CA SER A 285 -20.21 8.68 -29.25
C SER A 285 -20.95 9.59 -30.23
N SER A 286 -20.89 10.90 -30.03
CA SER A 286 -21.33 11.97 -30.95
C SER A 286 -20.12 12.64 -31.58
#